data_AF-A0A832H4J7-F1
#
_entry.id   AF-A0A832H4J7-F1
#
_cell.length_a   1.000
_cell.length_b   1.000
_cell.length_c   1.000
_cell.angle_alpha   90.00
_cell.angle_beta   90.00
_cell.angle_gamma   90.00
#
_symmetry.space_group_name_H-M   'P 1'
#
loop_
_entity.id
_entity.type
_entity.pdbx_description
1 polymer ?
#
loop_
_entity_poly.entity_id
_entity_poly.type
_entity_poly.pdbx_seq_one_letter_code
_entity_poly.pdbx_strand_id
1 'polypeptide(L)' 'MSHGLYLYGIFPDSNLDTSGLEGLDKQPVQAHSLDGFTFLYSEAQQERYLASRKNLLGHERVLEQAMHAG' A
#
# COMPACT_ATOMS: atom_id res chain seq x y z
N MET A 1 -9.45 -12.59 -11.19
CA MET A 1 -8.15 -12.54 -11.89
C MET A 1 -7.30 -11.57 -11.12
N SER A 2 -6.13 -11.98 -10.63
CA SER A 2 -5.26 -11.07 -9.88
C SER A 2 -4.48 -10.22 -10.90
N HIS A 3 -4.55 -8.89 -10.77
CA HIS A 3 -3.84 -7.96 -11.67
C HIS A 3 -2.43 -7.61 -11.17
N GLY A 4 -1.91 -8.40 -10.22
CA GLY A 4 -0.63 -8.14 -9.55
C GLY A 4 -0.79 -7.38 -8.24
N LEU A 5 0.29 -6.70 -7.83
CA LEU A 5 0.34 -5.95 -6.57
C LEU A 5 0.55 -4.48 -6.85
N TYR A 6 -0.24 -3.63 -6.20
CA TYR A 6 -0.02 -2.18 -6.19
C TYR A 6 0.92 -1.84 -5.04
N LEU A 7 2.05 -1.18 -5.36
CA LEU A 7 3.06 -0.80 -4.38
C LEU A 7 2.86 0.65 -3.93
N TYR A 8 2.73 0.87 -2.62
CA TYR A 8 2.61 2.20 -2.02
C TYR A 8 3.97 2.78 -1.67
N GLY A 9 4.81 2.00 -1.00
CA GLY A 9 6.09 2.48 -0.50
C GLY A 9 7.01 1.35 -0.06
N ILE A 10 8.27 1.71 0.13
CA ILE A 10 9.33 0.84 0.65
C ILE A 10 9.92 1.53 1.87
N PHE A 11 9.93 0.82 2.98
CA PHE A 11 10.43 1.29 4.27
C PHE A 11 11.66 0.47 4.67
N PRO A 12 12.62 1.04 5.42
CA PRO A 12 13.59 0.24 6.16
C PRO A 12 12.86 -0.74 7.08
N ASP A 13 13.45 -1.90 7.39
CA ASP A 13 12.86 -2.97 8.21
C ASP A 13 12.02 -2.43 9.38
N SER A 14 10.71 -2.41 9.15
CA SER A 14 9.72 -1.82 10.04
C SER A 14 8.58 -2.80 10.21
N ASN A 15 8.19 -3.01 11.47
CA ASN A 15 7.00 -3.75 11.83
C ASN A 15 5.78 -2.82 11.73
N LEU A 16 5.42 -2.47 10.50
CA LEU A 16 4.23 -1.69 10.21
C LEU A 16 2.97 -2.51 10.53
N ASP A 17 2.14 -2.02 11.46
CA ASP A 17 0.81 -2.57 11.66
C ASP A 17 -0.12 -2.07 10.54
N THR A 18 -0.48 -2.97 9.61
CA THR A 18 -1.41 -2.67 8.52
C THR A 18 -2.84 -3.11 8.82
N SER A 19 -3.14 -3.51 10.07
CA SER A 19 -4.47 -3.93 10.47
C SER A 19 -5.49 -2.81 10.26
N GLY A 20 -6.52 -3.09 9.44
CA GLY A 20 -7.58 -2.13 9.13
C GLY A 20 -7.20 -1.02 8.14
N LEU A 21 -6.02 -1.10 7.52
CA LEU A 21 -5.55 -0.12 6.55
C LEU A 21 -6.13 -0.46 5.16
N GLU A 22 -6.90 0.47 4.59
CA GLU A 22 -7.57 0.31 3.29
C GLU A 22 -6.90 1.19 2.23
N GLY A 23 -6.53 0.59 1.11
CA GLY A 23 -5.87 1.25 -0.01
C GLY A 23 -6.81 1.55 -1.18
N LEU A 24 -6.24 1.62 -2.37
CA LEU A 24 -7.01 1.78 -3.61
C LEU A 24 -8.03 0.66 -3.75
N ASP A 25 -9.18 0.98 -4.35
CA ASP A 25 -10.29 0.03 -4.57
C ASP A 25 -10.76 -0.71 -3.30
N LYS A 26 -10.56 -0.09 -2.13
CA LYS A 26 -10.87 -0.64 -0.80
C LYS A 26 -10.15 -1.96 -0.51
N GLN A 27 -9.00 -2.17 -1.14
CA GLN A 27 -8.22 -3.38 -0.93
C GLN A 27 -7.47 -3.28 0.40
N PRO A 28 -7.42 -4.36 1.18
CA PRO A 28 -6.64 -4.38 2.41
C PRO A 28 -5.16 -4.21 2.07
N VAL A 29 -4.50 -3.31 2.79
CA VAL A 29 -3.06 -3.07 2.65
C VAL A 29 -2.30 -4.05 3.53
N GLN A 30 -1.22 -4.59 3.00
CA GLN A 30 -0.35 -5.57 3.62
C GLN A 30 1.10 -5.06 3.61
N ALA A 31 1.89 -5.55 4.55
CA ALA A 31 3.32 -5.34 4.62
C ALA A 31 4.04 -6.66 4.32
N HIS A 32 5.06 -6.62 3.46
CA HIS A 32 5.92 -7.76 3.19
C HIS A 32 7.38 -7.38 3.38
N SER A 33 8.07 -8.06 4.30
CA SER A 33 9.48 -7.85 4.56
C SER A 33 10.35 -8.74 3.67
N LEU A 34 11.28 -8.13 2.94
CA LEU A 34 12.25 -8.79 2.07
C LEU A 34 13.59 -8.04 2.15
N ASP A 35 14.68 -8.76 2.40
CA ASP A 35 16.06 -8.23 2.42
C ASP A 35 16.26 -6.97 3.28
N GLY A 36 15.58 -6.89 4.43
CA GLY A 36 15.66 -5.75 5.35
C GLY A 36 14.84 -4.52 4.91
N PHE A 37 13.92 -4.70 3.97
CA PHE A 37 12.97 -3.68 3.54
C PHE A 37 11.54 -4.18 3.69
N THR A 38 10.64 -3.30 4.14
CA THR A 38 9.22 -3.57 4.21
C THR A 38 8.52 -2.92 3.01
N PHE A 39 7.89 -3.74 2.17
CA PHE A 39 7.06 -3.32 1.05
C PHE A 39 5.62 -3.18 1.52
N LEU A 40 5.04 -2.00 1.34
CA LEU A 40 3.64 -1.74 1.60
C LEU A 40 2.85 -1.90 0.30
N TYR A 41 1.89 -2.82 0.26
CA TYR A 41 1.19 -3.18 -0.98
C TYR A 41 -0.26 -3.61 -0.75
N SER A 42 -1.05 -3.66 -1.83
CA SER A 42 -2.38 -4.29 -1.84
C SER A 42 -2.59 -5.05 -3.15
N GLU A 43 -3.58 -5.93 -3.20
CA GLU A 43 -3.96 -6.57 -4.47
C GLU A 43 -4.42 -5.51 -5.48
N ALA A 44 -3.86 -5.51 -6.68
CA ALA A 44 -4.30 -4.62 -7.75
C ALA A 44 -5.61 -5.15 -8.36
N GLN A 45 -6.61 -4.28 -8.49
CA GLN A 45 -7.88 -4.58 -9.17
C GLN A 45 -7.85 -4.17 -10.65
N GLN A 46 -6.75 -3.54 -11.09
CA GLN A 46 -6.55 -3.03 -12.44
C GLN A 46 -5.08 -3.22 -12.83
N GLU A 47 -4.81 -3.54 -14.08
CA GLU A 47 -3.44 -3.71 -14.59
C GLU A 47 -2.68 -2.36 -14.62
N ARG A 48 -3.38 -1.26 -14.90
CA ARG A 48 -2.81 0.10 -14.94
C ARG A 48 -3.77 1.09 -14.30
N TYR A 49 -3.31 1.72 -13.22
CA TYR A 49 -4.05 2.78 -12.56
C TYR A 49 -3.83 4.12 -13.25
N LEU A 50 -4.91 4.81 -13.58
CA LEU A 50 -4.85 6.22 -13.98
C LEU A 50 -4.51 7.08 -12.76
N ALA A 51 -3.68 8.10 -12.94
CA ALA A 51 -3.31 9.08 -11.91
C ALA A 51 -4.45 10.09 -11.64
N SER A 52 -5.64 9.59 -11.32
CA SER A 52 -6.78 10.41 -10.91
C SER A 52 -6.54 10.99 -9.52
N ARG A 53 -7.19 12.12 -9.21
CA ARG A 53 -7.14 12.73 -7.87
C ARG A 53 -7.50 11.74 -6.77
N LYS A 54 -8.52 10.91 -7.01
CA LYS A 54 -8.95 9.86 -6.06
C LYS A 54 -7.82 8.88 -5.77
N ASN A 55 -7.12 8.41 -6.80
CA ASN A 55 -6.06 7.42 -6.64
C ASN A 55 -4.81 8.03 -6.00
N LEU A 56 -4.46 9.26 -6.36
CA LEU A 56 -3.33 9.97 -5.75
C LEU A 56 -3.57 10.23 -4.25
N LEU A 57 -4.76 10.71 -3.88
CA LEU A 57 -5.11 10.91 -2.46
C LEU A 57 -5.22 9.58 -1.71
N GLY A 58 -5.72 8.53 -2.36
CA GLY A 58 -5.77 7.19 -1.77
C GLY A 58 -4.38 6.62 -1.50
N HIS A 59 -3.45 6.82 -2.43
CA HIS A 59 -2.05 6.42 -2.26
C HIS A 59 -1.40 7.16 -1.09
N GLU A 60 -1.51 8.50 -1.05
CA GLU A 60 -0.90 9.31 0.00
C GLU A 60 -1.45 8.97 1.38
N ARG A 61 -2.77 8.79 1.50
CA ARG A 61 -3.42 8.46 2.77
C ARG A 61 -2.89 7.16 3.37
N VAL A 62 -2.56 6.17 2.54
CA VAL A 62 -1.95 4.92 3.00
C VAL A 62 -0.58 5.16 3.61
N LEU A 63 0.24 6.02 2.98
CA LEU A 63 1.56 6.39 3.49
C LEU A 63 1.47 7.20 4.78
N GLU A 64 0.56 8.18 4.85
CA GLU A 64 0.33 8.96 6.07
C GLU A 64 -0.08 8.05 7.25
N GLN A 65 -0.95 7.08 7.01
CA GLN A 65 -1.37 6.13 8.04
C GLN A 65 -0.22 5.21 8.48
N ALA A 66 0.60 4.74 7.54
CA ALA A 66 1.80 3.98 7.85
C ALA A 66 2.78 4.80 8.71
N MET A 67 3.00 6.08 8.37
CA MET A 67 3.84 6.98 9.16
C MET A 67 3.30 7.22 10.57
N HIS A 68 1.98 7.23 10.75
CA HIS A 68 1.36 7.33 12.07
C HIS A 68 1.50 6.04 12.90
N ALA A 69 1.65 4.89 12.25
CA ALA A 69 1.77 3.59 12.91
C ALA A 69 3.20 3.28 13.40
N GLY A 70 4.23 3.94 12.84
CA GLY A 70 5.63 3.82 13.29
C GLY A 70 6.62 3.54 12.16
#